data_AF-A0A1G6VWC7-F1
#
_entry.id   AF-A0A1G6VWC7-F1
#
_cell.length_a   1.000
_cell.length_b   1.000
_cell.length_c   1.000
_cell.angle_alpha   90.00
_cell.angle_beta   90.00
_cell.angle_gamma   90.00
#
_symmetry.space_group_name_H-M   'P 1'
#
loop_
_entity.id
_entity.type
_entity.pdbx_description
1 polymer ?
#
loop_
_entity_poly.entity_id
_entity_poly.type
_entity_poly.pdbx_seq_one_letter_code
_entity_poly.pdbx_strand_id
1 'polypeptide(L)' 'MSYSVLQRVAKGPLPMVFTAAEDIESLRILKDGGWVKVTFSAPPGRAGTATVTELTPLGRFAMQFVQPDKDKP' A
#
# COMPACT_ATOMS: atom_id res chain seq x y z
N MET A 1 -8.45 6.36 -1.57
CA MET A 1 -7.54 5.73 -2.55
C MET A 1 -6.51 4.79 -1.90
N SER A 2 -5.67 5.25 -0.96
CA SER A 2 -4.60 4.43 -0.33
C SER A 2 -5.07 3.18 0.44
N TYR A 3 -6.27 3.19 1.01
CA TYR A 3 -6.86 2.04 1.70
C TYR A 3 -7.03 0.81 0.79
N SER A 4 -7.41 1.02 -0.48
CA SER A 4 -7.57 -0.05 -1.45
C SER A 4 -6.26 -0.79 -1.73
N VAL A 5 -5.13 -0.09 -1.66
CA VAL A 5 -3.79 -0.67 -1.82
C VAL A 5 -3.45 -1.51 -0.60
N LEU A 6 -3.69 -0.98 0.61
CA LEU A 6 -3.40 -1.69 1.85
C LEU A 6 -4.25 -2.98 1.97
N GLN A 7 -5.53 -2.93 1.61
CA GLN A 7 -6.39 -4.12 1.57
C GLN A 7 -5.90 -5.16 0.54
N ARG A 8 -5.44 -4.73 -0.64
CA ARG A 8 -4.85 -5.62 -1.65
C ARG A 8 -3.60 -6.31 -1.11
N VAL A 9 -2.69 -5.55 -0.50
CA VAL A 9 -1.47 -6.07 0.14
C VAL A 9 -1.80 -7.08 1.25
N ALA A 10 -2.86 -6.85 2.03
CA ALA A 10 -3.26 -7.72 3.12
C ALA A 10 -3.90 -9.05 2.69
N LYS A 11 -4.59 -9.04 1.55
CA LYS A 11 -5.34 -10.21 1.05
C LYS A 11 -4.58 -11.00 -0.01
N GLY A 12 -3.65 -10.37 -0.71
CA GLY A 12 -2.93 -11.00 -1.81
C GLY A 12 -1.59 -11.62 -1.40
N PRO A 13 -1.03 -12.47 -2.27
CA PRO A 13 0.28 -13.07 -2.04
C PRO A 13 1.38 -12.01 -2.10
N LEU A 14 2.40 -12.17 -1.25
CA LEU A 14 3.61 -11.35 -1.26
C LEU A 14 4.80 -12.18 -1.76
N PRO A 15 5.76 -11.58 -2.51
CA PRO A 15 5.80 -10.17 -2.89
C PRO A 15 4.76 -9.79 -3.97
N MET A 16 4.22 -8.56 -3.88
CA MET A 16 3.20 -8.02 -4.80
C MET A 16 3.76 -6.81 -5.56
N VAL A 17 3.53 -6.76 -6.87
CA VAL A 17 4.02 -5.67 -7.75
C VAL A 17 2.88 -4.73 -8.14
N PHE A 18 3.12 -3.43 -8.02
CA PHE A 18 2.23 -2.35 -8.43
C PHE A 18 2.87 -1.53 -9.54
N THR A 19 2.07 -1.22 -10.56
CA THR A 19 2.48 -0.46 -11.76
C THR A 19 1.69 0.85 -11.93
N ALA A 20 0.55 1.00 -11.26
CA ALA A 20 -0.26 2.22 -11.32
C ALA A 20 0.38 3.33 -10.49
N ALA A 21 0.52 4.52 -11.08
CA ALA A 21 1.16 5.67 -10.42
C ALA A 21 0.47 6.06 -9.10
N GLU A 22 -0.86 6.04 -9.06
CA GLU A 22 -1.64 6.36 -7.85
C GLU A 22 -1.40 5.36 -6.70
N ASP A 23 -1.27 4.07 -7.05
CA ASP A 23 -0.95 3.03 -6.08
C ASP A 23 0.48 3.20 -5.57
N ILE A 24 1.42 3.51 -6.45
CA ILE A 24 2.84 3.74 -6.13
C ILE A 24 2.98 4.93 -5.18
N GLU A 25 2.30 6.04 -5.43
CA GLU A 25 2.33 7.21 -4.53
C GLU A 25 1.67 6.90 -3.18
N SER A 26 0.57 6.14 -3.18
CA SER A 26 -0.03 5.64 -1.92
C SER A 26 0.96 4.77 -1.13
N LEU A 27 1.73 3.92 -1.80
CA LEU A 27 2.74 3.06 -1.17
C LEU A 27 3.90 3.85 -0.58
N ARG A 28 4.25 5.03 -1.12
CA ARG A 28 5.26 5.90 -0.51
C ARG A 28 4.81 6.38 0.86
N ILE A 29 3.59 6.88 0.96
CA ILE A 29 2.99 7.33 2.22
C ILE A 29 2.94 6.16 3.22
N LEU A 30 2.50 4.98 2.78
CA LEU A 30 2.40 3.79 3.64
C LEU A 30 3.79 3.29 4.11
N LYS A 31 4.81 3.39 3.24
CA LYS A 31 6.21 3.07 3.60
C LYS A 31 6.73 4.05 4.63
N ASP A 32 6.52 5.34 4.43
CA ASP A 32 7.01 6.39 5.31
C ASP A 32 6.31 6.34 6.68
N GLY A 33 5.05 5.92 6.71
CA GLY A 33 4.33 5.57 7.94
C GLY A 33 4.76 4.25 8.60
N GLY A 34 5.60 3.44 7.96
CA GLY A 34 6.08 2.15 8.48
C GLY A 34 5.07 0.99 8.37
N TRP A 35 4.03 1.14 7.55
CA TRP A 35 2.94 0.16 7.46
C TRP A 35 3.26 -0.99 6.50
N VAL A 36 4.13 -0.75 5.52
CA VAL A 36 4.56 -1.74 4.53
C VAL A 36 6.07 -1.67 4.29
N LYS A 37 6.67 -2.80 3.91
CA LYS A 37 7.99 -2.81 3.28
C LYS A 37 7.81 -2.85 1.77
N VAL A 38 8.39 -1.86 1.09
CA VAL A 38 8.26 -1.70 -0.35
C VAL A 38 9.56 -1.19 -0.96
N THR A 39 9.89 -1.70 -2.15
CA THR A 39 11.00 -1.25 -2.97
C THR A 39 10.45 -0.54 -4.21
N PHE A 40 10.98 0.63 -4.54
CA PHE A 40 10.59 1.39 -5.73
C PHE A 40 11.70 1.32 -6.79
N SER A 41 11.34 1.08 -8.05
CA SER A 41 12.30 1.09 -9.16
C SER A 41 12.61 2.49 -9.69
N ALA A 42 11.84 3.51 -9.28
CA ALA A 42 12.02 4.90 -9.69
C ALA A 42 11.77 5.88 -8.52
N PRO A 43 12.36 7.10 -8.58
CA PRO A 43 12.05 8.17 -7.63
C PRO A 43 10.61 8.70 -7.79
N PRO A 44 10.09 9.46 -6.81
CA PRO A 44 8.77 10.10 -6.91
C PRO A 44 8.64 10.95 -8.18
N GLY A 45 7.44 10.95 -8.77
CA GLY A 45 7.15 11.72 -9.99
C GLY A 45 7.72 11.12 -11.29
N ARG A 46 8.39 9.96 -11.24
CA ARG A 46 8.87 9.23 -12.41
C ARG A 46 8.15 7.89 -12.55
N ALA A 47 7.84 7.51 -13.80
CA ALA A 47 7.27 6.21 -14.09
C ALA A 47 8.18 5.08 -13.60
N GLY A 48 7.58 4.10 -12.92
CA GLY A 48 8.28 2.98 -12.31
C GLY A 48 7.29 1.98 -11.73
N THR A 49 7.80 1.08 -10.90
CA THR A 49 7.06 0.02 -10.21
C THR A 49 7.37 0.04 -8.73
N ALA A 50 6.45 -0.49 -7.94
CA ALA A 50 6.64 -0.72 -6.51
C ALA A 50 6.42 -2.20 -6.18
N THR A 51 7.37 -2.81 -5.47
CA THR A 51 7.27 -4.19 -5.01
C THR A 51 7.11 -4.22 -3.51
N VAL A 52 5.92 -4.60 -3.03
CA VAL A 52 5.62 -4.76 -1.62
C VAL A 52 6.04 -6.16 -1.20
N THR A 53 6.89 -6.27 -0.19
CA THR A 53 7.41 -7.55 0.31
C THR A 53 6.79 -7.94 1.65
N GLU A 54 6.26 -6.97 2.40
CA GLU A 54 5.71 -7.23 3.73
C GLU A 54 4.61 -6.21 4.09
N LEU A 55 3.53 -6.71 4.69
CA LEU A 55 2.64 -5.91 5.54
C LEU A 55 3.14 -6.00 6.99
N THR A 56 3.54 -4.86 7.56
CA THR A 56 4.13 -4.86 8.91
C THR A 56 3.06 -5.10 9.99
N PRO A 57 3.45 -5.47 11.23
CA PRO A 57 2.49 -5.55 12.34
C PRO A 57 1.71 -4.25 12.56
N LEU A 58 2.36 -3.09 12.41
CA LEU A 58 1.72 -1.78 12.48
C LEU A 58 0.68 -1.61 11.37
N GLY A 59 1.04 -1.95 10.12
CA GLY A 59 0.11 -1.91 9.00
C GLY A 59 -1.10 -2.83 9.23
N ARG A 60 -0.89 -4.04 9.78
CA ARG A 60 -1.97 -4.96 10.14
C ARG A 60 -2.90 -4.38 11.21
N PHE A 61 -2.32 -3.78 12.24
CA PHE A 61 -3.09 -3.15 13.32
C PHE A 61 -3.88 -1.95 12.78
N ALA A 62 -3.27 -1.09 11.97
CA ALA A 62 -3.93 0.07 11.36
C ALA A 62 -5.17 -0.34 10.56
N MET A 63 -5.13 -1.46 9.83
CA MET A 63 -6.32 -1.97 9.11
C MET A 63 -7.53 -2.26 10.00
N GLN A 64 -7.34 -2.50 11.30
CA GLN A 64 -8.45 -2.73 12.24
C GLN A 64 -9.22 -1.44 12.54
N PHE A 65 -8.58 -0.28 12.39
CA PHE A 65 -9.16 1.04 12.67
C PHE A 65 -9.60 1.77 11.41
N VAL A 66 -9.05 1.39 10.25
CA VAL A 66 -9.52 1.91 8.97
C VAL A 66 -10.81 1.17 8.62
N GLN A 67 -11.94 1.77 9.01
CA GLN A 67 -13.25 1.31 8.57
C GLN A 67 -13.27 1.28 7.04
N PRO A 68 -13.75 0.20 6.40
CA PRO A 68 -14.14 0.32 5.00
C PRO A 68 -15.10 1.49 4.90
N ASP A 69 -14.94 2.36 3.91
CA ASP A 69 -15.98 3.32 3.53
C ASP A 69 -17.26 2.49 3.41
N LYS A 70 -18.10 2.52 4.45
CA LYS A 70 -19.43 1.97 4.37
C LYS A 70 -20.11 2.94 3.43
N ASP A 71 -20.35 2.46 2.20
CA ASP A 71 -21.30 3.05 1.28
C ASP A 71 -22.39 3.76 2.06
N LYS A 72 -22.35 5.09 1.97
CA LYS A 72 -23.39 5.94 2.53
C LYS A 72 -24.67 5.56 1.78
N PRO A 73 -25.76 5.17 2.47
CA PRO A 73 -27.03 4.85 1.82
C PRO A 73 -27.61 6.04 1.07
#